data_AF-A0A0C1KY77-F1
#
_entry.id   AF-A0A0C1KY77-F1
#
_cell.length_a   1.000
_cell.length_b   1.000
_cell.length_c   1.000
_cell.angle_alpha   90.00
_cell.angle_beta   90.00
_cell.angle_gamma   90.00
#
_symmetry.space_group_name_H-M   'P 1'
#
loop_
_entity.id
_entity.type
_entity.pdbx_description
1 polymer ?
#
loop_
_entity_poly.entity_id
_entity_poly.type
_entity_poly.pdbx_seq_one_letter_code
_entity_poly.pdbx_strand_id
1 'polypeptide(L)'
;MLLLAQTHEFSNQDAIELRDLGYRFEGIVPGKITDAFNDFAPNFNLLELALQLETILNGIAQPIERTVRFIISANPVRLEVCFRSNDPYHTESGFAMERTFYYVNGRLEVRHDYLTIPETFRNAGLVKLILQKWLQQYINMNVSKIKVHATRIGGYVWARLHFTADYQDHMSSILASAKKQLSHAEFEYAKLIYESYYDRYPCGFAFPIRAWALMPAMERVLLNSYWEGTIDLQNTTQFGNFTTHVFK
;
A
#
# COMPACT_ATOMS: atom_id res chain seq x y z
N MET A 1 -13.63 11.99 10.43
CA MET A 1 -13.80 10.62 10.98
C MET A 1 -12.53 10.29 11.74
N LEU A 2 -12.65 9.91 13.01
CA LEU A 2 -11.50 9.57 13.87
C LEU A 2 -11.33 8.05 13.86
N LEU A 3 -10.20 7.55 13.38
CA LEU A 3 -9.85 6.13 13.51
C LEU A 3 -9.17 5.94 14.86
N LEU A 4 -9.74 5.09 15.70
CA LEU A 4 -9.20 4.75 17.01
C LEU A 4 -8.61 3.34 16.95
N ALA A 5 -7.49 3.14 17.65
CA ALA A 5 -6.91 1.81 17.80
C ALA A 5 -7.88 0.91 18.57
N GLN A 6 -8.04 -0.30 18.08
CA GLN A 6 -8.82 -1.36 18.70
C GLN A 6 -7.86 -2.45 19.17
N THR A 7 -8.10 -2.96 20.36
CA THR A 7 -7.34 -4.10 20.89
C THR A 7 -7.92 -5.40 20.38
N HIS A 8 -7.06 -6.35 20.04
CA HIS A 8 -7.46 -7.69 19.65
C HIS A 8 -6.35 -8.69 19.99
N GLU A 9 -6.72 -9.81 20.58
CA GLU A 9 -5.82 -10.92 20.79
C GLU A 9 -6.21 -12.00 19.79
N PHE A 10 -5.30 -12.32 18.87
CA PHE A 10 -5.54 -13.36 17.88
C PHE A 10 -5.68 -14.69 18.61
N SER A 11 -6.75 -15.44 18.31
CA SER A 11 -7.15 -16.65 19.01
C SER A 11 -7.11 -17.89 18.12
N ASN A 12 -7.23 -19.06 18.74
CA ASN A 12 -7.43 -20.31 18.00
C ASN A 12 -8.73 -20.31 17.19
N GLN A 13 -9.76 -19.62 17.67
CA GLN A 13 -11.03 -19.50 16.98
C GLN A 13 -10.87 -18.68 15.69
N ASP A 14 -10.14 -17.56 15.74
CA ASP A 14 -9.82 -16.76 14.55
C ASP A 14 -9.10 -17.59 13.49
N ALA A 15 -8.14 -18.43 13.91
CA ALA A 15 -7.42 -19.32 13.02
C ALA A 15 -8.32 -20.39 12.38
N ILE A 16 -9.33 -20.89 13.09
CA ILE A 16 -10.31 -21.86 12.55
C ILE A 16 -11.19 -21.14 11.51
N GLU A 17 -11.78 -20.01 11.87
CA GLU A 17 -12.67 -19.26 10.98
C GLU A 17 -11.96 -18.77 9.71
N LEU A 18 -10.70 -18.32 9.82
CA LEU A 18 -9.90 -17.98 8.65
C LEU A 18 -9.67 -19.20 7.73
N ARG A 19 -9.44 -20.39 8.27
CA ARG A 19 -9.33 -21.61 7.45
C ARG A 19 -10.64 -21.98 6.79
N ASP A 20 -11.76 -21.77 7.47
CA ASP A 20 -13.10 -21.99 6.91
C ASP A 20 -13.41 -20.99 5.78
N LEU A 21 -12.85 -19.77 5.85
CA LEU A 21 -12.82 -18.79 4.76
C LEU A 21 -11.80 -19.11 3.64
N GLY A 22 -11.07 -20.22 3.76
CA GLY A 22 -10.10 -20.68 2.76
C GLY A 22 -8.70 -20.07 2.87
N TYR A 23 -8.35 -19.43 3.99
CA TYR A 23 -6.98 -18.95 4.23
C TYR A 23 -6.03 -20.11 4.50
N ARG A 24 -4.85 -20.03 3.88
CA ARG A 24 -3.72 -20.91 4.16
C ARG A 24 -2.68 -20.20 5.00
N PHE A 25 -2.18 -20.88 6.02
CA PHE A 25 -1.10 -20.40 6.87
C PHE A 25 0.19 -21.14 6.55
N GLU A 26 1.24 -20.39 6.24
CA GLU A 26 2.54 -20.92 5.80
C GLU A 26 3.68 -20.39 6.67
N GLY A 27 4.76 -21.17 6.76
CA GLY A 27 5.98 -20.75 7.45
C GLY A 27 5.90 -20.72 8.98
N ILE A 28 4.80 -21.23 9.56
CA ILE A 28 4.64 -21.42 11.02
C ILE A 28 4.43 -22.91 11.31
N VAL A 29 4.97 -23.36 12.44
CA VAL A 29 4.70 -24.70 12.98
C VAL A 29 3.22 -24.84 13.34
N PRO A 30 2.54 -25.95 12.98
CA PRO A 30 1.15 -26.18 13.40
C PRO A 30 0.96 -26.02 14.91
N GLY A 31 -0.10 -25.32 15.32
CA GLY A 31 -0.38 -25.02 16.72
C GLY A 31 0.38 -23.82 17.31
N LYS A 32 1.28 -23.18 16.57
CA LYS A 32 2.02 -21.97 16.99
C LYS A 32 1.56 -20.67 16.33
N ILE A 33 0.48 -20.74 15.57
CA ILE A 33 -0.07 -19.59 14.85
C ILE A 33 -0.47 -18.44 15.78
N THR A 34 -1.13 -18.76 16.88
CA THR A 34 -1.65 -17.80 17.86
C THR A 34 -0.53 -17.01 18.51
N ASP A 35 0.46 -17.72 19.05
CA ASP A 35 1.70 -17.14 19.60
C ASP A 35 2.39 -16.25 18.55
N ALA A 36 2.59 -16.76 17.33
CA ALA A 36 3.29 -16.03 16.27
C ALA A 36 2.61 -14.71 15.88
N PHE A 37 1.27 -14.69 15.78
CA PHE A 37 0.52 -13.47 15.50
C PHE A 37 0.59 -12.46 16.63
N ASN A 38 0.35 -12.90 17.87
CA ASN A 38 0.33 -12.00 19.02
C ASN A 38 1.72 -11.43 19.33
N ASP A 39 2.79 -12.20 19.09
CA ASP A 39 4.18 -11.74 19.25
C ASP A 39 4.60 -10.78 18.12
N PHE A 40 4.27 -11.09 16.87
CA PHE A 40 4.74 -10.31 15.72
C PHE A 40 3.88 -9.09 15.43
N ALA A 41 2.56 -9.25 15.42
CA ALA A 41 1.57 -8.24 15.01
C ALA A 41 0.47 -8.11 16.07
N PRO A 42 0.78 -7.60 17.28
CA PRO A 42 -0.21 -7.43 18.34
C PRO A 42 -1.36 -6.55 17.85
N ASN A 43 -2.59 -6.87 18.28
CA ASN A 43 -3.84 -6.21 17.87
C ASN A 43 -4.22 -6.37 16.40
N PHE A 44 -3.53 -7.20 15.62
CA PHE A 44 -3.95 -7.45 14.24
C PHE A 44 -5.22 -8.30 14.19
N ASN A 45 -6.37 -7.67 13.93
CA ASN A 45 -7.62 -8.38 13.72
C ASN A 45 -7.75 -8.82 12.26
N LEU A 46 -7.01 -9.87 11.90
CA LEU A 46 -7.01 -10.43 10.57
C LEU A 46 -8.36 -11.03 10.18
N LEU A 47 -9.10 -11.62 11.13
CA LEU A 47 -10.43 -12.18 10.85
C LEU A 47 -11.42 -11.08 10.44
N GLU A 48 -11.50 -9.98 11.19
CA GLU A 48 -12.35 -8.84 10.82
C GLU A 48 -11.96 -8.26 9.46
N LEU A 49 -10.65 -8.09 9.23
CA LEU A 49 -10.15 -7.67 7.92
C LEU A 49 -10.59 -8.63 6.81
N ALA A 50 -10.46 -9.94 7.03
CA ALA A 50 -10.85 -10.96 6.07
C ALA A 50 -12.34 -10.85 5.73
N LEU A 51 -13.23 -10.82 6.73
CA LEU A 51 -14.68 -10.72 6.54
C LEU A 51 -15.07 -9.44 5.77
N GLN A 52 -14.44 -8.32 6.09
CA GLN A 52 -14.66 -7.06 5.40
C GLN A 52 -14.17 -7.10 3.94
N LEU A 53 -13.00 -7.71 3.71
CA LEU A 53 -12.46 -7.87 2.37
C LEU A 53 -13.26 -8.86 1.54
N GLU A 54 -13.76 -9.97 2.09
CA GLU A 54 -14.65 -10.89 1.36
C GLU A 54 -15.87 -10.16 0.80
N THR A 55 -16.49 -9.28 1.60
CA THR A 55 -17.63 -8.47 1.15
C THR A 55 -17.27 -7.58 -0.03
N ILE A 56 -16.06 -7.03 -0.04
CA ILE A 56 -15.55 -6.14 -1.09
C ILE A 56 -15.17 -6.94 -2.34
N LEU A 57 -14.49 -8.09 -2.15
CA LEU A 57 -13.91 -8.89 -3.22
C LEU A 57 -14.93 -9.83 -3.87
N ASN A 58 -16.03 -10.14 -3.17
CA ASN A 58 -17.17 -10.86 -3.73
C ASN A 58 -17.74 -10.07 -4.92
N GLY A 59 -17.46 -10.55 -6.13
CA GLY A 59 -17.94 -9.97 -7.38
C GLY A 59 -16.84 -9.48 -8.33
N ILE A 60 -15.56 -9.47 -7.93
CA ILE A 60 -14.45 -8.90 -8.71
C ILE A 60 -13.83 -9.89 -9.72
N ALA A 61 -14.29 -11.15 -9.71
CA ALA A 61 -13.93 -12.28 -10.58
C ALA A 61 -12.80 -13.22 -10.08
N GLN A 62 -12.95 -14.49 -10.51
CA GLN A 62 -12.15 -15.71 -10.25
C GLN A 62 -11.95 -16.14 -8.78
N PRO A 63 -11.66 -17.43 -8.52
CA PRO A 63 -11.22 -17.86 -7.20
C PRO A 63 -9.99 -17.08 -6.76
N ILE A 64 -10.08 -16.41 -5.61
CA ILE A 64 -8.96 -15.72 -4.99
C ILE A 64 -8.30 -16.69 -4.01
N GLU A 65 -7.01 -16.92 -4.19
CA GLU A 65 -6.17 -17.57 -3.20
C GLU A 65 -5.87 -16.60 -2.06
N ARG A 66 -5.94 -17.10 -0.83
CA ARG A 66 -5.70 -16.34 0.40
C ARG A 66 -4.60 -17.02 1.20
N THR A 67 -3.47 -16.35 1.33
CA THR A 67 -2.29 -16.90 2.00
C THR A 67 -1.76 -15.91 3.03
N VAL A 68 -1.48 -16.43 4.22
CA VAL A 68 -0.77 -15.73 5.30
C VAL A 68 0.54 -16.48 5.51
N ARG A 69 1.67 -15.81 5.32
CA ARG A 69 2.98 -16.45 5.41
C ARG A 69 3.87 -15.72 6.40
N PHE A 70 4.47 -16.47 7.32
CA PHE A 70 5.58 -15.98 8.14
C PHE A 70 6.90 -16.41 7.52
N ILE A 71 7.76 -15.44 7.20
CA ILE A 71 9.11 -15.70 6.68
C ILE A 71 10.10 -15.51 7.83
N ILE A 72 10.23 -16.55 8.65
CA ILE A 72 11.09 -16.56 9.85
C ILE A 72 12.57 -16.53 9.48
N SER A 73 12.94 -17.05 8.31
CA SER A 73 14.32 -17.03 7.80
C SER A 73 14.77 -15.68 7.26
N ALA A 74 13.86 -14.72 7.09
CA ALA A 74 14.21 -13.39 6.66
C ALA A 74 14.82 -12.58 7.81
N ASN A 75 15.74 -11.68 7.47
CA ASN A 75 16.25 -10.67 8.39
C ASN A 75 15.92 -9.27 7.83
N PRO A 76 14.96 -8.54 8.40
CA PRO A 76 14.09 -8.92 9.53
C PRO A 76 13.04 -9.98 9.15
N VAL A 77 12.46 -10.64 10.17
CA VAL A 77 11.30 -11.53 10.03
C VAL A 77 10.15 -10.77 9.36
N ARG A 78 9.38 -11.47 8.52
CA ARG A 78 8.27 -10.87 7.77
C ARG A 78 6.96 -11.63 7.97
N LEU A 79 5.86 -10.89 7.97
CA LEU A 79 4.50 -11.41 7.81
C LEU A 79 3.97 -10.93 6.46
N GLU A 80 3.62 -11.85 5.59
CA GLU A 80 2.98 -11.56 4.30
C GLU A 80 1.50 -11.94 4.38
N VAL A 81 0.62 -11.03 3.96
CA VAL A 81 -0.80 -11.31 3.75
C VAL A 81 -1.12 -11.09 2.28
N CYS A 82 -1.53 -12.15 1.60
CA CYS A 82 -1.60 -12.25 0.16
C CYS A 82 -2.98 -12.70 -0.31
N PHE A 83 -3.52 -11.97 -1.29
CA PHE A 83 -4.74 -12.27 -2.00
C PHE A 83 -4.43 -12.25 -3.49
N ARG A 84 -4.56 -13.37 -4.19
CA ARG A 84 -4.20 -13.44 -5.62
C ARG A 84 -5.18 -14.28 -6.42
N SER A 85 -5.57 -13.82 -7.60
CA SER A 85 -6.18 -14.68 -8.61
C SER A 85 -5.14 -15.63 -9.20
N ASN A 86 -5.59 -16.67 -9.92
CA ASN A 86 -4.70 -17.63 -10.60
C ASN A 86 -3.74 -16.96 -11.58
N ASP A 87 -4.22 -15.93 -12.30
CA ASP A 87 -3.41 -15.06 -13.15
C ASP A 87 -3.58 -13.60 -12.67
N PRO A 88 -2.70 -13.12 -11.78
CA PRO A 88 -2.79 -11.76 -11.23
C PRO A 88 -2.46 -10.66 -12.24
N TYR A 89 -1.91 -11.01 -13.41
CA TYR A 89 -1.49 -10.05 -14.43
C TYR A 89 -2.50 -9.94 -15.59
N HIS A 90 -3.53 -10.79 -15.62
CA HIS A 90 -4.61 -10.69 -16.59
C HIS A 90 -5.35 -9.35 -16.45
N THR A 91 -5.52 -8.62 -17.55
CA THR A 91 -6.09 -7.26 -17.51
C THR A 91 -7.54 -7.21 -17.05
N GLU A 92 -8.35 -8.18 -17.48
CA GLU A 92 -9.81 -8.20 -17.26
C GLU A 92 -10.24 -8.93 -15.99
N SER A 93 -9.37 -9.78 -15.43
CA SER A 93 -9.73 -10.68 -14.32
C SER A 93 -8.62 -10.85 -13.28
N GLY A 94 -7.45 -10.26 -13.51
CA GLY A 94 -6.31 -10.35 -12.62
C GLY A 94 -6.50 -9.48 -11.39
N PHE A 95 -6.39 -10.12 -10.23
CA PHE A 95 -6.40 -9.47 -8.93
C PHE A 95 -5.18 -9.90 -8.14
N ALA A 96 -4.48 -8.92 -7.57
CA ALA A 96 -3.43 -9.19 -6.60
C ALA A 96 -3.40 -8.10 -5.54
N MET A 97 -3.39 -8.49 -4.28
CA MET A 97 -3.13 -7.61 -3.17
C MET A 97 -2.20 -8.29 -2.20
N GLU A 98 -1.09 -7.64 -1.90
CA GLU A 98 -0.09 -8.19 -0.98
C GLU A 98 0.44 -7.11 -0.05
N ARG A 99 0.56 -7.48 1.21
CA ARG A 99 1.13 -6.67 2.27
C ARG A 99 2.23 -7.43 2.97
N THR A 100 3.42 -6.85 2.99
CA THR A 100 4.55 -7.37 3.78
C THR A 100 4.77 -6.47 4.97
N PHE A 101 4.64 -7.04 6.16
CA PHE A 101 4.93 -6.40 7.44
C PHE A 101 6.30 -6.82 7.93
N TYR A 102 7.06 -5.87 8.48
CA TYR A 102 8.38 -6.12 9.03
C TYR A 102 8.79 -5.01 10.00
N TYR A 103 9.66 -5.34 10.95
CA TYR A 103 10.19 -4.36 11.90
C TYR A 103 11.47 -3.72 11.36
N VAL A 104 11.53 -2.38 11.44
CA VAL A 104 12.74 -1.59 11.21
C VAL A 104 13.00 -0.77 12.45
N ASN A 105 14.15 -0.97 13.10
CA ASN A 105 14.54 -0.25 14.33
C ASN A 105 13.44 -0.29 15.41
N GLY A 106 12.81 -1.45 15.62
CA GLY A 106 11.75 -1.65 16.61
C GLY A 106 10.39 -1.07 16.24
N ARG A 107 10.21 -0.53 15.02
CA ARG A 107 8.93 -0.02 14.54
C ARG A 107 8.39 -0.92 13.43
N LEU A 108 7.11 -1.26 13.54
CA LEU A 108 6.43 -2.02 12.50
C LEU A 108 6.22 -1.11 11.28
N GLU A 109 6.60 -1.59 10.11
CA GLU A 109 6.35 -0.97 8.82
C GLU A 109 5.60 -1.96 7.93
N VAL A 110 4.80 -1.44 6.99
CA VAL A 110 4.11 -2.25 5.98
C VAL A 110 4.54 -1.80 4.60
N ARG A 111 4.84 -2.74 3.71
CA ARG A 111 5.01 -2.51 2.29
C ARG A 111 3.78 -3.01 1.55
N HIS A 112 3.29 -2.19 0.63
CA HIS A 112 2.27 -2.57 -0.34
C HIS A 112 3.00 -3.13 -1.58
N ASP A 113 3.22 -4.44 -1.61
CA ASP A 113 3.96 -5.12 -2.68
C ASP A 113 3.15 -5.16 -3.97
N TYR A 114 1.86 -5.48 -3.86
CA TYR A 114 0.94 -5.56 -4.99
C TYR A 114 -0.42 -4.93 -4.67
N LEU A 115 -0.98 -4.26 -5.68
CA LEU A 115 -2.39 -3.87 -5.75
C LEU A 115 -2.82 -3.78 -7.22
N THR A 116 -3.23 -4.91 -7.78
CA THR A 116 -3.79 -5.02 -9.13
C THR A 116 -5.29 -5.25 -9.02
N ILE A 117 -6.06 -4.40 -9.70
CA ILE A 117 -7.51 -4.51 -9.81
C ILE A 117 -7.85 -4.75 -11.29
N PRO A 118 -8.78 -5.67 -11.62
CA PRO A 118 -9.21 -5.88 -12.98
C PRO A 118 -9.82 -4.61 -13.59
N GLU A 119 -9.63 -4.41 -14.90
CA GLU A 119 -10.01 -3.18 -15.60
C GLU A 119 -11.47 -2.78 -15.42
N THR A 120 -12.37 -3.76 -15.44
CA THR A 120 -13.82 -3.59 -15.26
C THR A 120 -14.19 -3.03 -13.88
N PHE A 121 -13.32 -3.18 -12.88
CA PHE A 121 -13.53 -2.68 -11.52
C PHE A 121 -12.64 -1.47 -11.16
N ARG A 122 -11.81 -1.01 -12.10
CA ARG A 122 -11.05 0.24 -11.92
C ARG A 122 -12.02 1.42 -11.88
N ASN A 123 -11.62 2.49 -11.19
CA ASN A 123 -12.42 3.71 -10.99
C ASN A 123 -13.74 3.54 -10.21
N ALA A 124 -14.09 2.34 -9.75
CA ALA A 124 -15.27 2.08 -8.91
C ALA A 124 -15.08 2.43 -7.42
N GLY A 125 -14.00 3.15 -7.06
CA GLY A 125 -13.67 3.46 -5.66
C GLY A 125 -13.14 2.28 -4.84
N LEU A 126 -13.03 1.09 -5.42
CA LEU A 126 -12.63 -0.15 -4.76
C LEU A 126 -11.31 -0.04 -3.99
N VAL A 127 -10.30 0.57 -4.60
CA VAL A 127 -8.98 0.76 -3.95
C VAL A 127 -9.12 1.53 -2.65
N LYS A 128 -9.97 2.56 -2.60
CA LYS A 128 -10.21 3.29 -1.36
C LYS A 128 -10.86 2.39 -0.31
N LEU A 129 -11.90 1.64 -0.67
CA LEU A 129 -12.57 0.72 0.26
C LEU A 129 -11.60 -0.31 0.85
N ILE A 130 -10.76 -0.91 0.01
CA ILE A 130 -9.71 -1.84 0.45
C ILE A 130 -8.73 -1.15 1.41
N LEU A 131 -8.24 0.05 1.05
CA LEU A 131 -7.30 0.80 1.89
C LEU A 131 -7.92 1.25 3.21
N GLN A 132 -9.22 1.55 3.26
CA GLN A 132 -9.93 1.87 4.50
C GLN A 132 -9.86 0.69 5.49
N LYS A 133 -10.07 -0.54 5.01
CA LYS A 133 -10.07 -1.74 5.87
C LYS A 133 -8.68 -2.04 6.40
N TRP A 134 -7.69 -1.95 5.53
CA TRP A 134 -6.28 -2.07 5.92
C TRP A 134 -5.83 -0.99 6.90
N LEU A 135 -6.28 0.25 6.72
CA LEU A 135 -5.84 1.36 7.57
C LEU A 135 -6.28 1.18 9.03
N GLN A 136 -7.45 0.61 9.28
CA GLN A 136 -7.86 0.27 10.64
C GLN A 136 -6.88 -0.72 11.27
N GLN A 137 -6.45 -1.74 10.53
CA GLN A 137 -5.50 -2.74 11.04
C GLN A 137 -4.11 -2.14 11.25
N TYR A 138 -3.67 -1.23 10.38
CA TYR A 138 -2.40 -0.52 10.57
C TYR A 138 -2.39 0.30 11.86
N ILE A 139 -3.52 0.92 12.21
CA ILE A 139 -3.66 1.68 13.45
C ILE A 139 -3.69 0.74 14.66
N ASN A 140 -4.42 -0.37 14.59
CA ASN A 140 -4.47 -1.37 15.65
C ASN A 140 -3.06 -1.91 15.97
N MET A 141 -2.30 -2.25 14.93
CA MET A 141 -0.93 -2.77 15.04
C MET A 141 0.14 -1.71 15.31
N ASN A 142 -0.23 -0.43 15.43
CA ASN A 142 0.71 0.69 15.58
C ASN A 142 1.79 0.72 14.47
N VAL A 143 1.38 0.47 13.22
CA VAL A 143 2.26 0.61 12.05
C VAL A 143 2.75 2.05 11.97
N SER A 144 4.05 2.22 11.79
CA SER A 144 4.69 3.53 11.71
C SER A 144 4.68 4.11 10.29
N LYS A 145 4.88 3.26 9.28
CA LYS A 145 4.99 3.68 7.88
C LYS A 145 4.32 2.71 6.93
N ILE A 146 3.73 3.27 5.88
CA ILE A 146 3.29 2.54 4.69
C ILE A 146 4.28 2.84 3.57
N LYS A 147 4.85 1.81 2.96
CA LYS A 147 5.79 1.93 1.84
C LYS A 147 5.19 1.36 0.57
N VAL A 148 5.48 2.01 -0.55
CA VAL A 148 5.10 1.55 -1.88
C VAL A 148 6.32 1.52 -2.79
N HIS A 149 6.25 0.62 -3.74
CA HIS A 149 7.08 0.67 -4.92
C HIS A 149 6.14 0.88 -6.12
N ALA A 150 6.11 2.10 -6.64
CA ALA A 150 5.38 2.43 -7.84
C ALA A 150 6.10 1.91 -9.08
N THR A 151 5.39 1.07 -9.83
CA THR A 151 5.79 0.61 -11.18
C THR A 151 4.83 1.19 -12.24
N ARG A 152 4.98 0.75 -13.51
CA ARG A 152 4.39 1.28 -14.76
C ARG A 152 2.86 1.51 -14.83
N ILE A 153 2.09 1.23 -13.78
CA ILE A 153 0.64 1.51 -13.74
C ILE A 153 0.24 2.18 -12.40
N GLY A 154 1.02 1.98 -11.33
CA GLY A 154 0.68 2.46 -9.98
C GLY A 154 1.19 3.86 -9.66
N GLY A 155 2.18 4.39 -10.38
CA GLY A 155 2.87 5.61 -9.99
C GLY A 155 1.96 6.85 -9.87
N TYR A 156 1.04 7.04 -10.81
CA TYR A 156 0.05 8.11 -10.70
C TYR A 156 -0.89 7.90 -9.50
N VAL A 157 -1.39 6.67 -9.32
CA VAL A 157 -2.37 6.34 -8.27
C VAL A 157 -1.78 6.57 -6.88
N TRP A 158 -0.56 6.07 -6.61
CA TRP A 158 0.09 6.28 -5.32
C TRP A 158 0.38 7.75 -5.04
N ALA A 159 0.77 8.53 -6.04
CA ALA A 159 0.96 9.97 -5.90
C ALA A 159 -0.35 10.71 -5.57
N ARG A 160 -1.48 10.29 -6.18
CA ARG A 160 -2.82 10.82 -5.86
C ARG A 160 -3.26 10.48 -4.43
N LEU A 161 -2.82 9.33 -3.92
CA LEU A 161 -3.03 8.86 -2.56
C LEU A 161 -2.09 9.52 -1.53
N HIS A 162 -1.43 10.63 -1.86
CA HIS A 162 -0.59 11.41 -0.94
C HIS A 162 0.69 10.72 -0.44
N PHE A 163 1.13 9.62 -1.07
CA PHE A 163 2.49 9.15 -0.86
C PHE A 163 3.50 10.22 -1.26
N THR A 164 4.56 10.35 -0.49
CA THR A 164 5.74 11.15 -0.85
C THR A 164 6.79 10.26 -1.50
N ALA A 165 7.58 10.78 -2.43
CA ALA A 165 8.63 10.03 -3.09
C ALA A 165 9.95 10.17 -2.34
N ASP A 166 10.56 9.05 -1.97
CA ASP A 166 11.65 9.03 -0.98
C ASP A 166 13.01 9.38 -1.58
N TYR A 167 13.16 9.29 -2.91
CA TYR A 167 14.45 9.43 -3.59
C TYR A 167 14.42 10.50 -4.69
N GLN A 168 15.35 11.44 -4.60
CA GLN A 168 15.51 12.51 -5.58
C GLN A 168 15.88 11.97 -6.97
N ASP A 169 16.69 10.92 -7.07
CA ASP A 169 17.10 10.35 -8.36
C ASP A 169 15.92 9.79 -9.16
N HIS A 170 14.92 9.21 -8.48
CA HIS A 170 13.67 8.81 -9.11
C HIS A 170 12.93 10.04 -9.66
N MET A 171 12.85 11.12 -8.89
CA MET A 171 12.17 12.35 -9.33
C MET A 171 12.88 13.01 -10.52
N SER A 172 14.21 13.03 -10.50
CA SER A 172 15.04 13.51 -11.62
C SER A 172 14.77 12.70 -12.89
N SER A 173 14.65 11.38 -12.76
CA SER A 173 14.32 10.48 -13.87
C SER A 173 12.91 10.72 -14.43
N ILE A 174 11.93 10.95 -13.56
CA ILE A 174 10.56 11.32 -13.96
C ILE A 174 10.57 12.66 -14.69
N LEU A 175 11.30 13.66 -14.18
CA LEU A 175 11.39 14.99 -14.81
C LEU A 175 12.07 14.91 -16.19
N ALA A 176 13.10 14.09 -16.35
CA ALA A 176 13.75 13.84 -17.64
C ALA A 176 12.80 13.17 -18.64
N SER A 177 11.91 12.28 -18.17
CA SER A 177 10.85 11.69 -18.98
C SER A 177 9.79 12.73 -19.36
N ALA A 178 9.40 13.59 -18.42
CA ALA A 178 8.45 14.69 -18.65
C ALA A 178 8.93 15.62 -19.77
N LYS A 179 10.22 15.99 -19.78
CA LYS A 179 10.82 16.83 -20.83
C LYS A 179 10.60 16.31 -22.25
N LYS A 180 10.52 14.99 -22.42
CA LYS A 180 10.31 14.33 -23.72
C LYS A 180 8.84 14.22 -24.11
N GLN A 181 7.92 14.32 -23.15
CA GLN A 181 6.52 13.97 -23.32
C GLN A 181 5.55 15.15 -23.23
N LEU A 182 5.97 16.23 -22.58
CA LEU A 182 5.15 17.42 -22.32
C LEU A 182 5.46 18.54 -23.31
N SER A 183 4.53 19.48 -23.46
CA SER A 183 4.83 20.76 -24.10
C SER A 183 5.83 21.56 -23.27
N HIS A 184 6.48 22.55 -23.88
CA HIS A 184 7.47 23.39 -23.19
C HIS A 184 6.89 24.05 -21.93
N ALA A 185 5.70 24.64 -22.02
CA ALA A 185 5.06 25.32 -20.89
C ALA A 185 4.71 24.34 -19.75
N GLU A 186 4.19 23.16 -20.06
CA GLU A 186 3.87 22.13 -19.07
C GLU A 186 5.14 21.58 -18.38
N PHE A 187 6.21 21.38 -19.16
CA PHE A 187 7.49 20.94 -18.62
C PHE A 187 8.11 21.98 -17.69
N GLU A 188 8.16 23.26 -18.08
CA GLU A 188 8.72 24.32 -17.23
C GLU A 188 7.94 24.45 -15.92
N TYR A 189 6.62 24.24 -15.92
CA TYR A 189 5.85 24.20 -14.68
C TYR A 189 6.18 22.99 -13.80
N ALA A 190 6.31 21.79 -14.37
CA ALA A 190 6.71 20.60 -13.62
C ALA A 190 8.13 20.75 -13.03
N LYS A 191 9.04 21.33 -13.81
CA LYS A 191 10.42 21.65 -13.43
C LYS A 191 10.47 22.68 -12.30
N LEU A 192 9.69 23.75 -12.38
CA LEU A 192 9.60 24.75 -11.33
C LEU A 192 9.22 24.13 -9.97
N ILE A 193 8.27 23.19 -9.94
CA ILE A 193 7.88 22.47 -8.72
C ILE A 193 9.07 21.67 -8.15
N TYR A 194 9.80 20.97 -9.02
CA TYR A 194 10.98 20.18 -8.64
C TYR A 194 12.10 21.06 -8.09
N GLU A 195 12.50 22.08 -8.84
CA GLU A 195 13.61 22.97 -8.47
C GLU A 195 13.28 23.73 -7.18
N SER A 196 12.09 24.33 -7.10
CA SER A 196 11.64 25.05 -5.90
C SER A 196 11.64 24.17 -4.64
N TYR A 197 11.37 22.87 -4.79
CA TYR A 197 11.41 21.94 -3.68
C TYR A 197 12.84 21.62 -3.25
N TYR A 198 13.70 21.21 -4.17
CA TYR A 198 15.07 20.79 -3.84
C TYR A 198 15.99 21.97 -3.52
N ASP A 199 15.69 23.18 -4.00
CA ASP A 199 16.35 24.41 -3.55
C ASP A 199 16.08 24.69 -2.06
N ARG A 200 14.86 24.39 -1.60
CA ARG A 200 14.46 24.55 -0.19
C ARG A 200 14.93 23.38 0.69
N TYR A 201 15.03 22.19 0.11
CA TYR A 201 15.35 20.94 0.81
C TYR A 201 16.49 20.18 0.11
N PRO A 202 17.72 20.75 0.07
CA PRO A 202 18.82 20.25 -0.76
C PRO A 202 19.37 18.89 -0.32
N CYS A 203 19.19 18.51 0.95
CA CYS A 203 19.59 17.20 1.46
C CYS A 203 18.46 16.15 1.41
N GLY A 204 17.36 16.45 0.71
CA GLY A 204 16.31 15.48 0.37
C GLY A 204 15.38 15.12 1.53
N PHE A 205 14.26 15.83 1.65
CA PHE A 205 13.05 15.25 2.23
C PHE A 205 12.25 14.53 1.15
N ALA A 206 11.30 13.69 1.56
CA ALA A 206 10.45 12.97 0.62
C ALA A 206 9.59 13.95 -0.20
N PHE A 207 9.74 13.92 -1.52
CA PHE A 207 9.14 14.85 -2.46
C PHE A 207 7.61 14.71 -2.48
N PRO A 208 6.83 15.81 -2.40
CA PRO A 208 5.38 15.78 -2.43
C PRO A 208 4.87 15.57 -3.87
N ILE A 209 5.11 14.37 -4.42
CA ILE A 209 4.83 14.00 -5.81
C ILE A 209 3.37 14.20 -6.23
N ARG A 210 2.45 14.30 -5.27
CA ARG A 210 1.07 14.71 -5.51
C ARG A 210 0.95 16.04 -6.26
N ALA A 211 1.87 16.98 -6.07
CA ALA A 211 1.89 18.24 -6.81
C ALA A 211 1.94 18.00 -8.33
N TRP A 212 2.75 17.04 -8.77
CA TRP A 212 2.74 16.59 -10.16
C TRP A 212 1.47 15.81 -10.51
N ALA A 213 0.97 14.94 -9.63
CA ALA A 213 -0.26 14.18 -9.92
C ALA A 213 -1.54 15.05 -10.01
N LEU A 214 -1.49 16.31 -9.59
CA LEU A 214 -2.57 17.28 -9.82
C LEU A 214 -2.50 17.94 -11.19
N MET A 215 -1.39 17.81 -11.91
CA MET A 215 -1.24 18.33 -13.26
C MET A 215 -1.76 17.28 -14.26
N PRO A 216 -2.81 17.57 -15.05
CA PRO A 216 -3.33 16.60 -16.04
C PRO A 216 -2.25 16.09 -17.00
N ALA A 217 -1.34 16.97 -17.42
CA ALA A 217 -0.24 16.63 -18.34
C ALA A 217 0.74 15.58 -17.75
N MET A 218 0.91 15.55 -16.42
CA MET A 218 1.82 14.61 -15.75
C MET A 218 1.23 13.21 -15.56
N GLU A 219 -0.08 13.01 -15.78
CA GLU A 219 -0.73 11.71 -15.56
C GLU A 219 -0.05 10.60 -16.37
N ARG A 220 0.16 10.81 -17.69
CA ARG A 220 0.82 9.82 -18.56
C ARG A 220 2.28 9.56 -18.16
N VAL A 221 2.98 10.62 -17.71
CA VAL A 221 4.37 10.53 -17.25
C VAL A 221 4.44 9.69 -15.97
N LEU A 222 3.54 9.93 -15.02
CA LEU A 222 3.49 9.25 -13.73
C LEU A 222 2.97 7.82 -13.83
N LEU A 223 2.02 7.53 -14.71
CA LEU A 223 1.57 6.17 -14.97
C LEU A 223 2.76 5.29 -15.36
N ASN A 224 3.66 5.76 -16.22
CA ASN A 224 4.84 5.01 -16.67
C ASN A 224 6.11 5.28 -15.84
N SER A 225 5.97 5.73 -14.60
CA SER A 225 7.11 6.05 -13.73
C SER A 225 7.47 4.92 -12.78
N TYR A 226 8.75 4.92 -12.38
CA TYR A 226 9.28 4.10 -11.30
C TYR A 226 9.63 5.03 -10.14
N TRP A 227 9.15 4.73 -8.94
CA TRP A 227 9.59 5.40 -7.73
C TRP A 227 9.20 4.62 -6.47
N GLU A 228 9.94 4.84 -5.40
CA GLU A 228 9.62 4.35 -4.07
C GLU A 228 9.07 5.50 -3.23
N GLY A 229 8.07 5.20 -2.41
CA GLY A 229 7.42 6.21 -1.61
C GLY A 229 6.89 5.73 -0.28
N THR A 230 6.65 6.70 0.59
CA THR A 230 6.25 6.46 1.97
C THR A 230 5.07 7.35 2.35
N ILE A 231 4.22 6.83 3.25
CA ILE A 231 3.37 7.61 4.15
C ILE A 231 3.83 7.31 5.57
N ASP A 232 4.23 8.34 6.30
CA ASP A 232 4.53 8.27 7.72
C ASP A 232 3.23 8.46 8.52
N LEU A 233 2.78 7.40 9.19
CA LEU A 233 1.54 7.41 9.98
C LEU A 233 1.68 8.18 11.29
N GLN A 234 2.92 8.46 11.72
CA GLN A 234 3.21 9.30 12.89
C GLN A 234 3.28 10.80 12.50
N ASN A 235 3.41 11.11 11.21
CA ASN A 235 3.28 12.47 10.71
C ASN A 235 1.79 12.83 10.54
N THR A 236 1.28 13.69 11.43
CA THR A 236 -0.15 14.08 11.47
C THR A 236 -0.65 14.68 10.15
N THR A 237 0.21 15.37 9.40
CA THR A 237 -0.16 15.96 8.11
C THR A 237 -0.25 14.91 7.01
N GLN A 238 0.74 14.01 6.91
CA GLN A 238 0.70 12.92 5.93
C GLN A 238 -0.45 11.97 6.22
N PHE A 239 -0.59 11.54 7.48
CA PHE A 239 -1.68 10.67 7.92
C PHE A 239 -3.05 11.33 7.73
N GLY A 240 -3.22 12.60 8.11
CA GLY A 240 -4.46 13.35 7.91
C GLY A 240 -4.85 13.51 6.44
N ASN A 241 -3.88 13.77 5.57
CA ASN A 241 -4.10 13.84 4.13
C ASN A 241 -4.52 12.49 3.54
N PHE A 242 -3.81 11.42 3.89
CA PHE A 242 -4.11 10.08 3.40
C PHE A 242 -5.48 9.59 3.85
N THR A 243 -5.76 9.66 5.15
CA THR A 243 -7.08 9.31 5.72
C THR A 243 -8.20 10.13 5.08
N THR A 244 -8.04 11.44 4.98
CA THR A 244 -9.04 12.31 4.35
C THR A 244 -9.30 11.90 2.90
N HIS A 245 -8.26 11.54 2.14
CA HIS A 245 -8.41 11.12 0.76
C HIS A 245 -9.10 9.76 0.62
N VAL A 246 -8.74 8.81 1.48
CA VAL A 246 -9.24 7.44 1.43
C VAL A 246 -10.70 7.34 1.92
N PHE A 247 -11.14 8.23 2.82
CA PHE A 247 -12.51 8.23 3.38
C PHE A 247 -13.48 9.27 2.77
N LYS A 248 -13.01 10.11 1.83
CA LYS A 248 -13.86 10.98 1.00
C LYS A 248 -14.08 10.37 -0.38
#